data_AF-A0A9W4WBD5-F1
#
_entry.id   AF-A0A9W4WBD5-F1
#
_cell.length_a   1.000
_cell.length_b   1.000
_cell.length_c   1.000
_cell.angle_alpha   90.00
_cell.angle_beta   90.00
_cell.angle_gamma   90.00
#
_symmetry.space_group_name_H-M   'P 1'
#
loop_
_entity.id
_entity.type
_entity.pdbx_description
1 polymer ?
#
loop_
_entity_poly.entity_id
_entity_poly.type
_entity_poly.pdbx_seq_one_letter_code
_entity_poly.pdbx_strand_id
1 'polypeptide(L)'
;MAQFLKETPKEHMCYLQLSDGSRFDPPLTDDSPLFDGLEVKDARLAWSRSARPFPLEEPGYFPVVEIMRKWLMDYGWDGWFSLEGFLKETELEESGPEAMAERARVSIQALYEKVHSAA
;
A
#
# COMPACT_ATOMS: atom_id res chain seq x y z
N MET A 1 5.14 1.33 -15.24
CA MET A 1 4.04 2.31 -15.21
C MET A 1 3.75 2.95 -16.57
N ALA A 2 4.74 3.45 -17.33
CA ALA A 2 4.50 4.17 -18.58
C ALA A 2 3.67 3.41 -19.64
N GLN A 3 3.92 2.10 -19.84
CA GLN A 3 3.14 1.30 -20.79
C GLN A 3 1.68 1.15 -20.35
N PHE A 4 1.44 0.83 -19.08
CA PHE A 4 0.10 0.68 -18.51
C PHE A 4 -0.75 1.94 -18.72
N LEU A 5 -0.20 3.12 -18.41
CA LEU A 5 -0.93 4.39 -18.54
C LEU A 5 -1.26 4.75 -20.00
N LYS A 6 -0.49 4.21 -20.97
CA LYS A 6 -0.73 4.42 -22.40
C LYS A 6 -1.80 3.49 -22.96
N GLU A 7 -1.85 2.26 -22.46
CA GLU A 7 -2.67 1.19 -23.04
C GLU A 7 -4.01 0.98 -22.30
N THR A 8 -4.16 1.55 -21.11
CA THR A 8 -5.37 1.37 -20.28
C THR A 8 -6.28 2.58 -20.42
N PRO A 9 -7.50 2.43 -20.96
CA PRO A 9 -8.50 3.49 -20.97
C PRO A 9 -9.03 3.77 -19.56
N LYS A 10 -9.26 5.05 -19.24
CA LYS A 10 -9.75 5.49 -17.92
C LYS A 10 -11.13 4.93 -17.60
N GLU A 11 -11.98 4.79 -18.60
CA GLU A 11 -13.33 4.24 -18.48
C GLU A 11 -13.38 2.77 -18.04
N HIS A 12 -12.27 2.04 -18.11
CA HIS A 12 -12.18 0.66 -17.63
C HIS A 12 -11.71 0.56 -16.17
N MET A 13 -11.28 1.67 -15.58
CA MET A 13 -10.82 1.74 -14.21
C MET A 13 -12.00 2.11 -13.29
N CYS A 14 -12.22 1.33 -12.23
CA CYS A 14 -13.27 1.64 -11.25
C CYS A 14 -12.76 2.52 -10.10
N TYR A 15 -11.60 2.16 -9.52
CA TYR A 15 -10.97 2.85 -8.40
C TYR A 15 -9.51 2.40 -8.26
N LEU A 16 -8.75 3.12 -7.43
CA LEU A 16 -7.37 2.80 -7.09
C LEU A 16 -7.27 2.46 -5.60
N GLN A 17 -6.67 1.32 -5.27
CA GLN A 17 -6.34 0.94 -3.90
C GLN A 17 -4.87 1.20 -3.64
N LEU A 18 -4.58 2.04 -2.66
CA LEU A 18 -3.22 2.43 -2.29
C LEU A 18 -2.76 1.66 -1.05
N SER A 19 -1.49 1.31 -1.08
CA SER A 19 -0.79 0.57 -0.04
C SER A 19 0.70 0.81 -0.26
N ASP A 20 1.51 0.43 0.71
CA ASP A 20 2.95 0.26 0.55
C ASP A 20 3.31 -1.22 0.71
N GLY A 21 4.58 -1.54 0.55
CA GLY A 21 5.10 -2.87 0.71
C GLY A 21 6.28 -2.87 1.64
N SER A 22 6.24 -3.67 2.71
CA SER A 22 7.35 -3.77 3.66
C SER A 22 8.56 -4.43 3.02
N ARG A 23 9.75 -3.87 3.24
CA ARG A 23 11.01 -4.55 2.96
C ARG A 23 11.41 -5.37 4.18
N PHE A 24 11.45 -6.69 4.03
CA PHE A 24 11.95 -7.55 5.11
C PHE A 24 13.47 -7.46 5.23
N ASP A 25 13.93 -7.08 6.42
CA ASP A 25 15.33 -7.12 6.82
C ASP A 25 15.41 -7.62 8.28
N PRO A 26 15.83 -8.88 8.52
CA PRO A 26 16.33 -9.86 7.55
C PRO A 26 15.23 -10.41 6.61
N PRO A 27 15.60 -11.05 5.47
CA PRO A 27 14.64 -11.71 4.59
C PRO A 27 13.77 -12.73 5.31
N LEU A 28 12.55 -12.93 4.80
CA LEU A 28 11.61 -13.93 5.32
C LEU A 28 12.24 -15.33 5.28
N THR A 29 12.23 -16.02 6.42
CA THR A 29 12.69 -17.40 6.56
C THR A 29 11.52 -18.35 6.62
N ASP A 30 11.75 -19.64 6.34
CA ASP A 30 10.73 -20.68 6.40
C ASP A 30 10.11 -20.84 7.79
N ASP A 31 10.79 -20.45 8.86
CA ASP A 31 10.27 -20.56 10.24
C ASP A 31 9.49 -19.32 10.69
N SER A 32 9.17 -18.40 9.76
CA SER A 32 8.46 -17.18 10.09
C SER A 32 7.03 -17.45 10.61
N PRO A 33 6.60 -16.78 11.70
CA PRO A 33 5.22 -16.85 12.17
C PRO A 33 4.21 -16.21 11.21
N LEU A 34 4.67 -15.50 10.17
CA LEU A 34 3.78 -14.97 9.13
C LEU A 34 3.14 -16.06 8.26
N PHE A 35 3.64 -17.30 8.34
CA PHE A 35 2.99 -18.44 7.70
C PHE A 35 1.84 -19.02 8.54
N ASP A 36 1.73 -18.66 9.82
CA ASP A 36 0.72 -19.20 10.72
C ASP A 36 -0.69 -18.79 10.26
N GLY A 37 -1.58 -19.77 10.11
CA GLY A 37 -2.96 -19.54 9.66
C GLY A 37 -3.12 -19.36 8.15
N LEU A 38 -2.04 -19.40 7.36
CA LEU A 38 -2.15 -19.42 5.90
C LEU A 38 -2.52 -20.81 5.38
N GLU A 39 -3.28 -20.83 4.29
CA GLU A 39 -3.74 -22.06 3.63
C GLU A 39 -2.57 -22.79 2.95
N VAL A 40 -1.55 -22.04 2.54
CA VAL A 40 -0.32 -22.53 1.92
C VAL A 40 0.86 -21.72 2.44
N LYS A 41 1.98 -22.41 2.69
CA LYS A 41 3.26 -21.78 3.03
C LYS A 41 3.89 -21.12 1.79
N ASP A 42 3.36 -19.97 1.40
CA ASP A 42 3.84 -19.15 0.27
C ASP A 42 4.28 -17.77 0.75
N ALA A 43 5.54 -17.40 0.45
CA ALA A 43 6.14 -16.15 0.93
C ALA A 43 5.43 -14.89 0.42
N ARG A 44 4.84 -14.94 -0.78
CA ARG A 44 4.11 -13.81 -1.36
C ARG A 44 2.76 -13.66 -0.69
N LEU A 45 2.10 -14.77 -0.37
CA LEU A 45 0.85 -14.75 0.38
C LEU A 45 1.06 -14.20 1.80
N ALA A 46 2.09 -14.66 2.50
CA ALA A 46 2.48 -14.15 3.82
C ALA A 46 2.76 -12.65 3.79
N TRP A 47 3.55 -12.21 2.81
CA TRP A 47 3.84 -10.79 2.62
C TRP A 47 2.57 -9.97 2.31
N SER A 48 1.73 -10.45 1.38
CA SER A 48 0.51 -9.73 0.96
C SER A 48 -0.52 -9.58 2.08
N ARG A 49 -0.55 -10.49 3.06
CA ARG A 49 -1.55 -10.47 4.15
C ARG A 49 -1.03 -9.87 5.45
N SER A 50 0.24 -9.49 5.53
CA SER A 50 0.83 -9.08 6.81
C SER A 50 1.90 -8.00 6.72
N ALA A 51 2.32 -7.62 5.51
CA ALA A 51 3.47 -6.75 5.28
C ALA A 51 3.16 -5.64 4.27
N ARG A 52 1.94 -5.10 4.32
CA ARG A 52 1.45 -4.01 3.47
C ARG A 52 1.02 -2.82 4.32
N PRO A 53 1.97 -1.95 4.73
CA PRO A 53 1.66 -0.76 5.50
C PRO A 53 0.93 0.30 4.67
N PHE A 54 0.45 1.36 5.30
CA PHE A 54 -0.09 2.50 4.55
C PHE A 54 1.06 3.26 3.86
N PRO A 55 0.78 3.99 2.76
CA PRO A 55 1.80 4.77 2.05
C PRO A 55 2.68 5.60 2.98
N LEU A 56 3.99 5.61 2.76
CA LEU A 56 4.98 6.38 3.54
C LEU A 56 5.19 5.93 5.00
N GLU A 57 4.58 4.83 5.43
CA GLU A 57 4.91 4.21 6.72
C GLU A 57 6.11 3.26 6.57
N GLU A 58 6.96 3.20 7.60
CA GLU A 58 8.01 2.20 7.69
C GLU A 58 7.42 0.82 8.07
N PRO A 59 7.96 -0.31 7.57
CA PRO A 59 9.14 -0.43 6.71
C PRO A 59 8.82 -0.44 5.21
N GLY A 60 7.83 0.36 4.78
CA GLY A 60 7.45 0.55 3.38
C GLY A 60 8.59 1.12 2.54
N TYR A 61 8.71 0.68 1.29
CA TYR A 61 9.81 1.12 0.40
C TYR A 61 9.37 1.43 -1.03
N PHE A 62 8.07 1.32 -1.34
CA PHE A 62 7.62 1.63 -2.68
C PHE A 62 7.73 3.12 -3.00
N PRO A 63 7.98 3.50 -4.26
CA PRO A 63 8.01 4.90 -4.68
C PRO A 63 6.57 5.46 -4.81
N VAL A 64 5.77 5.38 -3.74
CA VAL A 64 4.33 5.70 -3.74
C VAL A 64 4.04 7.14 -4.17
N VAL A 65 4.92 8.10 -3.84
CA VAL A 65 4.79 9.49 -4.29
C VAL A 65 4.90 9.59 -5.81
N GLU A 66 5.90 8.94 -6.40
CA GLU A 66 6.13 8.96 -7.85
C GLU A 66 5.01 8.25 -8.59
N ILE A 67 4.59 7.09 -8.09
CA ILE A 67 3.43 6.34 -8.60
C ILE A 67 2.19 7.23 -8.61
N MET A 68 1.91 7.93 -7.50
CA MET A 68 0.76 8.81 -7.39
C MET A 68 0.84 10.02 -8.33
N ARG A 69 2.02 10.63 -8.49
CA ARG A 69 2.21 11.70 -9.49
C ARG A 69 1.91 11.19 -10.90
N LYS A 70 2.33 9.97 -11.25
CA LYS A 70 2.02 9.36 -12.54
C LYS A 70 0.51 9.12 -12.73
N TRP A 71 -0.20 8.66 -11.70
CA TRP A 71 -1.65 8.48 -11.77
C TRP A 71 -2.43 9.80 -11.86
N LEU A 72 -2.06 10.79 -11.05
CA LEU A 72 -2.81 12.04 -10.95
C LEU A 72 -2.45 13.03 -12.06
N MET A 73 -1.16 13.21 -12.36
CA MET A 73 -0.69 14.26 -13.27
C MET A 73 -0.55 13.76 -14.71
N ASP A 74 0.06 12.59 -14.91
CA ASP A 74 0.34 12.09 -16.27
C ASP A 74 -0.87 11.37 -16.87
N TYR A 75 -1.55 10.53 -16.07
CA TYR A 75 -2.74 9.79 -16.51
C TYR A 75 -4.04 10.59 -16.35
N GLY A 76 -4.04 11.59 -15.45
CA GLY A 76 -5.20 12.44 -15.20
C GLY A 76 -6.36 11.64 -14.60
N TRP A 77 -6.08 10.79 -13.61
CA TRP A 77 -7.10 10.08 -12.85
C TRP A 77 -7.88 11.04 -11.94
N ASP A 78 -9.20 10.98 -12.01
CA ASP A 78 -10.15 11.80 -11.25
C ASP A 78 -11.19 10.97 -10.46
N GLY A 79 -11.03 9.65 -10.44
CA GLY A 79 -11.92 8.72 -9.75
C GLY A 79 -11.52 8.44 -8.29
N TRP A 80 -12.18 7.45 -7.70
CA TRP A 80 -12.02 7.12 -6.28
C TRP A 80 -10.66 6.49 -5.95
N PHE A 81 -10.16 6.84 -4.77
CA PHE A 81 -9.06 6.16 -4.10
C PHE A 81 -9.57 5.51 -2.82
N SER A 82 -9.01 4.36 -2.48
CA SER A 82 -9.08 3.80 -1.14
C SER A 82 -7.69 3.42 -0.65
N LEU A 83 -7.56 3.16 0.65
CA LEU A 83 -6.34 2.65 1.26
C LEU A 83 -6.61 1.21 1.70
N GLU A 84 -5.65 0.33 1.43
CA GLU A 84 -5.73 -1.07 1.81
C GLU A 84 -4.41 -1.45 2.50
N GLY A 85 -4.47 -1.55 3.82
CA GLY A 85 -3.38 -2.05 4.66
C GLY A 85 -3.63 -3.50 5.06
N PHE A 86 -2.59 -4.33 5.02
CA PHE A 86 -2.58 -5.66 5.60
C PHE A 86 -1.34 -5.79 6.48
N LEU A 87 -1.52 -5.66 7.79
CA LEU A 87 -0.44 -5.64 8.76
C LEU A 87 -0.69 -6.72 9.80
N LYS A 88 0.35 -7.47 10.17
CA LYS A 88 0.22 -8.53 11.19
C LYS A 88 -0.34 -7.99 12.52
N GLU A 89 0.03 -6.76 12.86
CA GLU A 89 -0.38 -6.12 14.12
C GLU A 89 -1.87 -5.80 14.20
N THR A 90 -2.66 -5.87 13.10
CA THR A 90 -4.13 -5.70 13.18
C THR A 90 -4.82 -6.83 13.97
N GLU A 91 -4.08 -7.89 14.32
CA GLU A 91 -4.54 -8.92 15.27
C GLU A 91 -4.52 -8.43 16.73
N LEU A 92 -3.82 -7.33 17.01
CA LEU A 92 -3.73 -6.71 18.33
C LEU A 92 -4.88 -5.72 18.54
N GLU A 93 -5.42 -5.67 19.75
CA GLU A 93 -6.57 -4.81 20.09
C GLU A 93 -6.25 -3.31 19.92
N GLU A 94 -5.02 -2.90 20.26
CA GLU A 94 -4.55 -1.53 20.08
C GLU A 94 -4.47 -1.09 18.61
N SER A 95 -4.47 -2.04 17.67
CA SER A 95 -4.45 -1.82 16.23
C SER A 95 -5.83 -2.06 15.60
N GLY A 96 -6.90 -1.84 16.37
CA GLY A 96 -8.27 -1.93 15.92
C GLY A 96 -8.64 -0.92 14.81
N PRO A 97 -9.89 -0.98 14.31
CA PRO A 97 -10.34 -0.19 13.17
C PRO A 97 -10.11 1.32 13.29
N GLU A 98 -10.35 1.91 14.47
CA GLU A 98 -10.17 3.34 14.72
C GLU A 98 -8.68 3.75 14.63
N ALA A 99 -7.79 2.94 15.18
CA ALA A 99 -6.35 3.17 15.11
C ALA A 99 -5.84 3.06 13.67
N MET A 100 -6.31 2.05 12.92
CA MET A 100 -5.96 1.89 11.51
C MET A 100 -6.53 3.02 10.64
N ALA A 101 -7.76 3.47 10.91
CA ALA A 101 -8.36 4.58 10.19
C ALA A 101 -7.60 5.89 10.41
N GLU A 102 -7.16 6.17 11.63
CA GLU A 102 -6.35 7.36 11.92
C GLU A 102 -4.98 7.29 11.23
N ARG A 103 -4.31 6.13 11.25
CA ARG A 103 -3.06 5.93 10.51
C ARG A 103 -3.23 6.13 9.00
N ALA A 104 -4.28 5.55 8.44
CA ALA A 104 -4.64 5.71 7.03
C ALA A 104 -4.87 7.20 6.69
N ARG A 105 -5.57 7.94 7.56
CA ARG A 105 -5.82 9.38 7.42
C ARG A 105 -4.52 10.20 7.43
N VAL A 106 -3.62 9.92 8.38
CA VAL A 106 -2.31 10.58 8.47
C VAL A 106 -1.47 10.28 7.22
N SER A 107 -1.40 9.01 6.83
CA SER A 107 -0.65 8.55 5.65
C SER A 107 -1.12 9.25 4.36
N ILE A 108 -2.43 9.27 4.08
CA ILE A 108 -2.95 9.87 2.85
C ILE A 108 -2.79 11.40 2.83
N GLN A 109 -2.88 12.05 3.99
CA GLN A 109 -2.61 13.48 4.09
C GLN A 109 -1.14 13.80 3.75
N ALA A 110 -0.20 13.05 4.33
CA ALA A 110 1.22 13.20 4.03
C ALA A 110 1.54 12.87 2.55
N LEU A 111 0.89 11.84 1.99
CA LEU A 111 1.02 11.50 0.57
C LEU A 111 0.51 12.62 -0.33
N TYR A 112 -0.66 13.18 -0.02
CA TYR A 112 -1.22 14.32 -0.75
C TYR A 112 -0.26 15.50 -0.75
N GLU A 113 0.29 15.87 0.41
CA GLU A 113 1.25 16.97 0.54
C GLU A 113 2.52 16.72 -0.29
N LYS A 114 3.12 15.53 -0.21
CA LYS A 114 4.32 15.17 -1.00
C LYS A 114 4.07 15.08 -2.49
N VAL A 115 2.87 14.67 -2.93
CA VAL A 115 2.50 14.64 -4.35
C VAL A 115 2.40 16.05 -4.91
N HIS A 116 1.89 17.01 -4.14
CA HIS A 116 1.65 18.38 -4.58
C HIS A 116 2.77 19.38 -4.23
N SER A 117 3.76 18.98 -3.43
CA SER A 117 4.95 19.83 -3.21
C SER A 117 5.74 19.97 -4.51
N ALA A 118 6.34 21.15 -4.74
CA ALA A 118 7.31 21.31 -5.81
C ALA A 118 8.42 20.25 -5.64
N ALA A 119 8.78 19.59 -6.74
CA ALA A 119 9.81 18.54 -6.75
C ALA A 119 11.18 19.10 -6.38
#